data_AF-A0A2P6QDM7-F1
#
_entry.id   AF-A0A2P6QDM7-F1
#
_cell.length_a   1.000
_cell.length_b   1.000
_cell.length_c   1.000
_cell.angle_alpha   90.00
_cell.angle_beta   90.00
_cell.angle_gamma   90.00
#
_symmetry.space_group_name_H-M   'P 1'
#
loop_
_entity.id
_entity.type
_entity.pdbx_description
1 polymer ?
#
loop_
_entity_poly.entity_id
_entity_poly.type
_entity_poly.pdbx_seq_one_letter_code
_entity_poly.pdbx_strand_id
1 'polypeptide(L)' 'MLSRPYAFGCVLRLRTSSEFKTGHSYGHFFPDPQYENVQHIICCDSYATYAYDFEFEATKEFSK' A
#
# COMPACT_ATOMS: atom_id res chain seq x y z
N MET A 1 -2.55 -25.09 4.97
CA MET A 1 -2.74 -25.81 3.69
C MET A 1 -1.50 -25.56 2.83
N LEU A 2 -0.53 -26.49 2.84
CA LEU A 2 0.79 -26.33 2.18
C LEU A 2 0.75 -26.45 0.64
N SER A 3 -0.41 -26.75 0.05
CA SER A 3 -0.55 -26.92 -1.40
C SER A 3 -0.79 -25.62 -2.16
N ARG A 4 -0.92 -24.48 -1.46
CA ARG A 4 -1.21 -23.20 -2.08
C ARG A 4 0.09 -22.50 -2.50
N PRO A 5 0.08 -21.73 -3.60
CA PRO A 5 1.22 -20.92 -3.97
C PRO A 5 1.42 -19.81 -2.93
N TYR A 6 2.66 -19.68 -2.44
CA TYR A 6 3.09 -18.64 -1.52
C TYR A 6 4.23 -17.85 -2.15
N ALA A 7 4.24 -16.55 -1.88
CA ALA A 7 5.35 -15.66 -2.24
C ALA A 7 6.01 -15.12 -0.96
N PHE A 8 7.32 -14.94 -1.01
CA PHE A 8 8.14 -14.53 0.14
C PHE A 8 9.06 -13.37 -0.23
N GLY A 9 9.37 -12.50 0.73
CA GLY A 9 10.28 -11.37 0.53
C GLY A 9 9.76 -10.37 -0.51
N CYS A 10 8.45 -10.14 -0.53
CA CYS A 10 7.81 -9.27 -1.50
C CYS A 10 7.93 -7.81 -1.07
N VAL A 11 8.00 -6.92 -2.07
CA VAL A 11 7.99 -5.47 -1.86
C VAL A 11 6.83 -4.88 -2.65
N LEU A 12 5.98 -4.11 -1.97
CA LEU A 12 4.84 -3.43 -2.57
C LEU A 12 5.07 -1.92 -2.48
N ARG A 13 5.04 -1.23 -3.63
CA ARG A 13 5.06 0.23 -3.69
C ARG A 13 3.76 0.75 -4.27
N LEU A 14 3.07 1.59 -3.50
CA LEU A 14 1.87 2.26 -3.94
C LEU A 14 2.22 3.61 -4.55
N ARG A 15 1.70 3.90 -5.74
CA ARG A 15 1.88 5.19 -6.40
C ARG A 15 0.52 5.77 -6.70
N THR A 16 0.34 7.03 -6.31
CA THR A 16 -0.86 7.81 -6.58
C THR A 16 -0.57 8.87 -7.64
N SER A 17 -1.62 9.43 -8.24
CA SER A 17 -1.48 10.68 -8.99
C SER A 17 -1.17 11.82 -8.02
N SER A 18 -0.72 12.96 -8.56
CA SER A 18 -0.27 14.11 -7.78
C SER A 18 -1.34 14.72 -6.86
N GLU A 19 -2.62 14.45 -7.11
CA GLU A 19 -3.71 14.99 -6.29
C GLU A 19 -4.06 14.11 -5.07
N PHE A 20 -3.57 12.87 -5.02
CA PHE A 20 -3.91 11.92 -3.97
C PHE A 20 -2.69 11.56 -3.13
N LYS A 21 -2.88 11.55 -1.82
CA LYS A 21 -1.94 11.05 -0.84
C LYS A 21 -2.47 9.78 -0.20
N THR A 22 -1.58 8.84 0.08
CA THR A 22 -1.90 7.67 0.90
C THR A 22 -1.96 8.08 2.37
N GLY A 23 -3.11 7.90 3.00
CA GLY A 23 -3.32 8.13 4.41
C GLY A 23 -2.90 6.91 5.23
N HIS A 24 -3.89 6.13 5.68
CA HIS A 24 -3.65 4.92 6.44
C HIS A 24 -3.43 3.70 5.55
N SER A 25 -2.65 2.75 6.07
CA SER A 25 -2.36 1.49 5.42
C SER A 25 -2.65 0.33 6.38
N TYR A 26 -3.35 -0.68 5.88
CA TYR A 26 -3.86 -1.79 6.68
C TYR A 26 -3.49 -3.12 6.05
N GLY A 27 -2.96 -4.02 6.87
CA GLY A 27 -2.61 -5.38 6.47
C GLY A 27 -1.38 -5.90 7.20
N HIS A 28 -0.90 -7.07 6.75
CA HIS A 28 0.27 -7.72 7.31
C HIS A 28 1.53 -7.39 6.49
N PHE A 29 2.13 -6.24 6.78
CA PHE A 29 3.38 -5.77 6.16
C PHE A 29 4.15 -4.88 7.15
N PHE A 30 5.38 -4.55 6.79
CA PHE A 30 6.21 -3.57 7.51
C PHE A 30 6.50 -2.38 6.60
N PRO A 31 6.36 -1.13 7.08
CA PRO A 31 6.75 0.03 6.30
C PRO A 31 8.27 0.02 6.06
N ASP A 32 8.68 0.45 4.86
CA ASP A 32 10.09 0.64 4.55
C ASP A 32 10.65 1.84 5.35
N PRO A 33 11.84 1.71 5.98
CA PRO A 33 12.41 2.77 6.80
C PRO A 33 12.98 3.95 5.98
N GLN A 34 13.23 3.76 4.69
CA GLN A 34 13.92 4.73 3.84
C GLN A 34 12.98 5.36 2.79
N TYR A 35 12.00 4.61 2.29
CA TYR A 35 11.13 5.06 1.21
C TYR A 35 9.67 5.17 1.64
N GLU A 36 9.08 6.34 1.41
CA GLU A 36 7.65 6.55 1.60
C GLU A 36 6.85 5.69 0.61
N ASN A 37 5.69 5.19 1.05
CA ASN A 37 4.76 4.36 0.26
C ASN A 37 5.32 3.01 -0.22
N VAL A 38 6.39 2.53 0.41
CA VAL A 38 6.97 1.20 0.19
C VAL A 38 6.75 0.33 1.42
N GLN A 39 6.36 -0.92 1.18
CA GLN A 39 6.03 -1.89 2.23
C GLN A 39 6.66 -3.25 1.93
N HIS A 40 7.16 -3.88 3.00
CA HIS A 40 7.77 -5.20 2.99
C HIS A 40 6.75 -6.25 3.46
N ILE A 41 6.48 -7.20 2.57
CA ILE A 41 5.59 -8.33 2.83
C ILE A 41 6.46 -9.58 2.94
N ILE A 42 6.60 -10.09 4.16
CA ILE A 42 7.44 -11.26 4.44
C ILE A 42 6.88 -12.50 3.72
N CYS A 43 5.56 -12.67 3.76
CA CYS A 43 4.85 -13.81 3.17
C CYS A 43 3.44 -13.40 2.77
N CYS A 44 2.99 -13.79 1.58
CA CYS A 44 1.60 -13.65 1.14
C CYS A 44 1.16 -14.83 0.26
N ASP A 45 -0.15 -15.03 0.22
CA ASP A 45 -0.82 -15.91 -0.75
C ASP A 45 -1.86 -15.11 -1.55
N SER A 46 -2.62 -15.81 -2.40
CA SER A 46 -3.68 -15.22 -3.21
C SER A 46 -4.86 -14.62 -2.43
N TYR A 47 -4.92 -14.81 -1.11
CA TYR A 47 -5.97 -14.30 -0.23
C TYR A 47 -5.51 -13.14 0.65
N ALA A 48 -4.21 -12.85 0.67
CA ALA A 48 -3.68 -11.69 1.37
C ALA A 48 -4.27 -10.40 0.76
N THR A 49 -4.93 -9.60 1.61
CA THR A 49 -5.55 -8.34 1.20
C THR A 49 -4.92 -7.19 1.97
N TYR A 50 -4.65 -6.11 1.25
CA TYR A 50 -4.07 -4.88 1.76
C TYR A 50 -5.03 -3.74 1.43
N ALA A 51 -5.37 -2.93 2.41
CA ALA A 51 -6.26 -1.80 2.25
C ALA A 51 -5.50 -0.50 2.52
N TYR A 52 -5.84 0.53 1.74
CA TYR A 52 -5.22 1.84 1.80
C TYR A 52 -6.30 2.90 1.74
N ASP A 53 -6.23 3.84 2.67
CA ASP A 53 -7.02 5.06 2.60
C ASP A 53 -6.30 6.07 1.71
N PHE A 54 -7.05 6.73 0.84
CA PHE A 54 -6.54 7.83 0.02
C PHE A 54 -7.20 9.12 0.44
N GLU A 55 -6.38 10.13 0.64
CA GLU A 55 -6.81 11.49 0.95
C GLU A 55 -6.49 12.40 -0.24
N PHE A 56 -7.40 13.30 -0.56
CA PHE A 56 -7.22 14.27 -1.63
C PHE A 56 -6.48 15.49 -1.09
N GLU A 57 -5.30 15.76 -1.62
CA GLU A 57 -4.43 16.86 -1.15
C GLU A 57 -4.66 18.15 -1.95
N ALA A 58 -5.28 18.10 -3.13
CA ALA A 58 -5.45 19.28 -3.97
C ALA A 58 -6.50 20.26 -3.40
N THR A 59 -6.01 21.33 -2.79
CA THR A 59 -6.82 22.47 -2.31
C THR A 59 -7.30 23.40 -3.44
N LYS A 60 -7.08 23.05 -4.72
CA LYS A 60 -7.11 24.03 -5.83
C LYS A 60 -8.36 24.09 -6.71
N GLU A 61 -9.33 23.18 -6.62
CA GLU A 61 -10.35 23.09 -7.69
C GLU A 61 -11.83 23.09 -7.26
N PHE A 62 -12.14 23.45 -6.01
CA PHE A 62 -13.52 23.81 -5.63
C PHE A 62 -13.70 25.31 -5.38
N SER A 63 -13.03 26.15 -6.17
CA SER A 63 -13.33 27.59 -6.19
C SER A 63 -14.45 27.87 -7.20
N LYS A 64 -15.64 28.07 -6.63
CA LYS A 64 -16.91 28.65 -7.12
C LYS A 64 -17.14 28.80 -8.63
#